data_AF-A0A8T7LPP3-F1
#
_entry.id   AF-A0A8T7LPP3-F1
#
_cell.length_a   1.000
_cell.length_b   1.000
_cell.length_c   1.000
_cell.angle_alpha   90.00
_cell.angle_beta   90.00
_cell.angle_gamma   90.00
#
_symmetry.space_group_name_H-M   'P 1'
#
loop_
_entity.id
_entity.type
_entity.pdbx_description
1 polymer ?
#
loop_
_entity_poly.entity_id
_entity_poly.type
_entity_poly.pdbx_seq_one_letter_code
_entity_poly.pdbx_strand_id
1 'polypeptide(L)'
;MNNPKVGNFPPAKQAGLALHAALILAFAALSAWGFWNLSTAPVGPSYVTYLLVGLAAFAPLPILGYRAYALQRANYSIDRDSLAIVWGLRVEDIPLTDIEWMRPVSDLTHPLALPLFHLPGAVLGTRRHPDLGLVEFIASDPKRLILVATSRRVVAISPENPAALVQTFARAIELGSLTPAEYKSVYPSFLVTQAWESPAARFLWMSGLFLNLGLIAWVGLLIPSLSQIPFGFDALGRPNEFAPSARLILLPLISGFLYLAGVLAGLYFYRQESRRPLAFVLWFSSAVCTVLFLLAVLFLVTTPV
;
A
#
# COMPACT_ATOMS: atom_id res chain seq x y z
N MET A 1 25.42 -19.06 6.85
CA MET A 1 25.69 -20.44 6.40
C MET A 1 24.48 -20.90 5.62
N ASN A 2 24.63 -21.23 4.33
CA ASN A 2 23.52 -21.75 3.52
C ASN A 2 23.27 -23.19 3.96
N ASN A 3 22.24 -23.42 4.77
CA ASN A 3 21.75 -24.77 4.99
C ASN A 3 21.28 -25.33 3.63
N PRO A 4 21.64 -26.58 3.27
CA PRO A 4 21.21 -27.17 2.02
C PRO A 4 19.69 -27.34 2.05
N LYS A 5 19.00 -26.63 1.15
CA LYS A 5 17.55 -26.72 1.03
C LYS A 5 17.14 -28.13 0.64
N VAL A 6 16.25 -28.75 1.42
CA VAL A 6 15.78 -30.13 1.19
C VAL A 6 14.70 -30.16 0.11
N GLY A 7 13.89 -29.09 -0.01
CA GLY A 7 12.91 -28.95 -1.08
C GLY A 7 12.45 -27.51 -1.31
N ASN A 8 12.15 -27.17 -2.56
CA ASN A 8 11.54 -25.90 -2.96
C ASN A 8 10.15 -26.16 -3.53
N PHE A 9 9.17 -25.41 -3.04
CA PHE A 9 7.76 -25.54 -3.36
C PHE A 9 7.22 -24.14 -3.68
N PRO A 10 7.44 -23.62 -4.90
CA PRO A 10 6.87 -22.33 -5.27
C PRO A 10 5.35 -22.39 -5.31
N PRO A 11 4.65 -21.28 -5.04
CA PRO A 11 3.21 -21.17 -5.30
C PRO A 11 2.91 -21.15 -6.80
N ALA A 12 1.65 -21.38 -7.19
CA ALA A 12 1.22 -21.21 -8.58
C ALA A 12 1.23 -19.72 -8.97
N LYS A 13 2.12 -19.33 -9.90
CA LYS A 13 2.36 -17.90 -10.23
C LYS A 13 1.62 -17.42 -11.48
N GLN A 14 1.43 -18.27 -12.49
CA GLN A 14 1.03 -17.84 -13.84
C GLN A 14 -0.29 -17.05 -13.87
N ALA A 15 -1.37 -17.63 -13.33
CA ALA A 15 -2.68 -16.97 -13.33
C ALA A 15 -2.68 -15.66 -12.54
N GLY A 16 -2.00 -15.64 -11.39
CA GLY A 16 -1.85 -14.45 -10.56
C GLY A 16 -1.05 -13.35 -11.28
N LEU A 17 0.10 -13.69 -11.87
CA LEU A 17 0.92 -12.74 -12.62
C LEU A 17 0.20 -12.19 -13.85
N ALA A 18 -0.54 -13.04 -14.59
CA ALA A 18 -1.33 -12.60 -15.73
C ALA A 18 -2.41 -11.58 -15.32
N LEU A 19 -3.14 -11.84 -14.23
CA LEU A 19 -4.13 -10.91 -13.71
C LEU A 19 -3.49 -9.59 -13.25
N HIS A 20 -2.40 -9.65 -12.50
CA HIS A 20 -1.72 -8.44 -12.04
C HIS A 20 -1.15 -7.63 -13.21
N ALA A 21 -0.56 -8.29 -14.22
CA ALA A 21 -0.07 -7.63 -15.42
C ALA A 21 -1.21 -6.94 -16.19
N ALA A 22 -2.34 -7.62 -16.38
CA ALA A 22 -3.52 -7.03 -17.04
C ALA A 22 -4.05 -5.81 -16.28
N LEU A 23 -4.17 -5.90 -14.95
CA LEU A 23 -4.60 -4.78 -14.12
C LEU A 23 -3.60 -3.60 -14.18
N ILE A 24 -2.29 -3.89 -14.08
CA ILE A 24 -1.24 -2.87 -14.18
C ILE A 24 -1.32 -2.16 -15.52
N LEU A 25 -1.44 -2.90 -16.63
CA LEU A 25 -1.55 -2.32 -17.97
C LEU A 25 -2.81 -1.46 -18.11
N ALA A 26 -3.97 -1.94 -17.62
CA ALA A 26 -5.22 -1.20 -17.68
C ALA A 26 -5.15 0.11 -16.87
N PHE A 27 -4.67 0.06 -15.63
CA PHE A 27 -4.53 1.25 -14.79
C PHE A 27 -3.44 2.20 -15.30
N ALA A 28 -2.33 1.68 -15.82
CA ALA A 28 -1.27 2.49 -16.42
C ALA A 28 -1.77 3.20 -17.68
N ALA A 29 -2.51 2.51 -18.55
CA ALA A 29 -3.12 3.09 -19.74
C ALA A 29 -4.14 4.19 -19.37
N LEU A 30 -5.02 3.94 -18.39
CA LEU A 30 -5.99 4.93 -17.93
C LEU A 30 -5.30 6.14 -17.27
N SER A 31 -4.25 5.91 -16.48
CA SER A 31 -3.47 6.96 -15.85
C SER A 31 -2.73 7.81 -16.90
N ALA A 32 -2.07 7.15 -17.87
CA ALA A 32 -1.39 7.82 -18.98
C ALA A 32 -2.38 8.62 -19.84
N TRP A 33 -3.57 8.06 -20.14
CA TRP A 33 -4.64 8.77 -20.82
C TRP A 33 -5.10 10.01 -20.05
N GLY A 34 -5.31 9.89 -18.74
CA GLY A 34 -5.68 11.01 -17.88
C GLY A 34 -4.64 12.14 -17.91
N PHE A 35 -3.37 11.81 -17.67
CA PHE A 35 -2.29 12.79 -17.68
C PHE A 35 -1.99 13.38 -19.07
N TRP A 36 -2.15 12.59 -20.13
CA TRP A 36 -2.00 13.08 -21.51
C TRP A 36 -3.06 14.15 -21.81
N ASN A 37 -4.33 13.85 -21.55
CA ASN A 37 -5.41 14.82 -21.78
C ASN A 37 -5.31 16.04 -20.85
N LEU A 38 -4.84 15.84 -19.62
CA LEU A 38 -4.55 16.93 -18.68
C LEU A 38 -3.57 17.95 -19.27
N SER A 39 -2.53 17.50 -19.97
CA SER A 39 -1.49 18.37 -20.54
C SER A 39 -1.99 19.30 -21.66
N THR A 40 -3.10 18.92 -22.31
CA THR A 40 -3.71 19.70 -23.40
C THR A 40 -4.99 20.41 -22.98
N ALA A 41 -5.55 20.07 -21.81
CA ALA A 41 -6.83 20.61 -21.36
C ALA A 41 -6.68 22.05 -20.85
N PRO A 42 -7.60 22.97 -21.23
CA PRO A 42 -7.66 24.27 -20.60
C PRO A 42 -8.04 24.12 -19.13
N VAL A 43 -7.55 25.04 -18.28
CA VAL A 43 -7.86 25.01 -16.84
C VAL A 43 -9.37 25.20 -16.64
N GLY A 44 -10.01 24.20 -16.02
CA GLY A 44 -11.47 24.11 -15.92
C GLY A 44 -11.95 22.74 -15.41
N PRO A 45 -13.25 22.42 -15.53
CA PRO A 45 -13.81 21.14 -15.10
C PRO A 45 -13.13 19.93 -15.76
N SER A 46 -12.86 19.99 -17.06
CA SER A 46 -12.18 18.91 -17.79
C SER A 46 -10.76 18.66 -17.25
N TYR A 47 -9.99 19.72 -16.98
CA TYR A 47 -8.68 19.62 -16.34
C TYR A 47 -8.76 18.89 -14.99
N VAL A 48 -9.72 19.28 -14.13
CA VAL A 48 -9.93 18.61 -12.84
C VAL A 48 -10.30 17.14 -13.03
N THR A 49 -11.21 16.83 -13.94
CA THR A 49 -11.62 15.45 -14.22
C THR A 49 -10.44 14.60 -14.68
N TYR A 50 -9.64 15.06 -15.64
CA TYR A 50 -8.47 14.33 -16.13
C TYR A 50 -7.43 14.10 -15.05
N LEU A 51 -7.20 15.10 -14.19
CA LEU A 51 -6.30 14.96 -13.04
C LEU A 51 -6.80 13.90 -12.06
N LEU A 52 -8.08 13.98 -11.65
CA LEU A 52 -8.66 13.04 -10.69
C LEU A 52 -8.67 11.61 -11.23
N VAL A 53 -9.03 11.41 -12.50
CA VAL A 53 -8.96 10.10 -13.15
C VAL A 53 -7.52 9.60 -13.23
N GLY A 54 -6.58 10.46 -13.64
CA GLY A 54 -5.16 10.13 -13.72
C GLY A 54 -4.57 9.69 -12.39
N LEU A 55 -4.86 10.42 -11.31
CA LEU A 55 -4.42 10.11 -9.94
C LEU A 55 -5.12 8.87 -9.37
N ALA A 56 -6.44 8.74 -9.55
CA ALA A 56 -7.20 7.58 -9.08
C ALA A 56 -6.73 6.29 -9.77
N ALA A 57 -6.41 6.35 -11.06
CA ALA A 57 -5.87 5.23 -11.81
C ALA A 57 -4.40 4.94 -11.46
N PHE A 58 -3.61 5.96 -11.11
CA PHE A 58 -2.23 5.80 -10.67
C PHE A 58 -2.12 5.16 -9.28
N ALA A 59 -2.99 5.54 -8.35
CA ALA A 59 -2.96 5.12 -6.95
C ALA A 59 -2.81 3.60 -6.71
N PRO A 60 -3.52 2.70 -7.41
CA PRO A 60 -3.35 1.25 -7.23
C PRO A 60 -2.07 0.68 -7.84
N LEU A 61 -1.38 1.38 -8.75
CA LEU A 61 -0.22 0.84 -9.48
C LEU A 61 0.94 0.41 -8.57
N PRO A 62 1.40 1.20 -7.58
CA PRO A 62 2.46 0.75 -6.68
C PRO A 62 2.08 -0.50 -5.88
N ILE A 63 0.81 -0.60 -5.46
CA ILE A 63 0.30 -1.76 -4.71
C ILE A 63 0.27 -3.00 -5.60
N LEU A 64 -0.25 -2.88 -6.82
CA LEU A 64 -0.30 -3.97 -7.79
C LEU A 64 1.11 -4.40 -8.23
N GLY A 65 2.01 -3.44 -8.46
CA GLY A 65 3.41 -3.69 -8.79
C GLY A 65 4.14 -4.43 -7.67
N TYR A 66 3.96 -4.00 -6.43
CA TYR A 66 4.51 -4.71 -5.27
C TYR A 66 3.92 -6.13 -5.13
N ARG A 67 2.61 -6.32 -5.34
CA ARG A 67 1.97 -7.65 -5.31
C ARG A 67 2.50 -8.58 -6.40
N ALA A 68 2.69 -8.08 -7.62
CA ALA A 68 3.28 -8.83 -8.72
C ALA A 68 4.72 -9.23 -8.41
N TYR A 69 5.54 -8.29 -7.93
CA TYR A 69 6.90 -8.56 -7.46
C TYR A 69 6.92 -9.58 -6.32
N ALA A 70 6.01 -9.45 -5.36
CA ALA A 70 5.92 -10.34 -4.22
C ALA A 70 5.60 -11.78 -4.63
N LEU A 71 4.64 -11.97 -5.53
CA LEU A 71 4.28 -13.26 -6.09
C LEU A 71 5.41 -13.85 -6.94
N GLN A 72 6.10 -13.03 -7.73
CA GLN A 72 7.24 -13.47 -8.55
C GLN A 72 8.34 -14.06 -7.66
N ARG A 73 8.65 -13.41 -6.54
CA ARG A 73 9.66 -13.85 -5.57
C ARG A 73 9.15 -14.87 -4.55
N ALA A 74 7.84 -15.14 -4.52
CA ALA A 74 7.26 -16.03 -3.54
C ALA A 74 7.80 -17.46 -3.68
N ASN A 75 8.13 -18.07 -2.55
CA ASN A 75 8.63 -19.44 -2.48
C ASN A 75 8.43 -20.00 -1.07
N TYR A 76 8.05 -21.28 -0.99
CA TYR A 76 8.12 -22.05 0.25
C TYR A 76 9.29 -23.02 0.14
N SER A 77 10.21 -23.04 1.09
CA SER A 77 11.30 -24.02 1.10
C SER A 77 11.39 -24.72 2.44
N ILE A 78 11.58 -26.03 2.39
CA ILE A 78 11.80 -26.87 3.57
C ILE A 78 13.29 -27.18 3.62
N ASP A 79 13.90 -26.85 4.75
CA ASP A 79 15.26 -27.23 5.11
C ASP A 79 15.19 -28.35 6.18
N ARG A 80 16.32 -28.75 6.77
CA ARG A 80 16.31 -29.76 7.85
C ARG A 80 15.70 -29.26 9.16
N ASP A 81 15.79 -27.96 9.40
CA ASP A 81 15.46 -27.39 10.71
C ASP A 81 14.25 -26.45 10.65
N SER A 82 13.91 -25.91 9.47
CA SER A 82 12.80 -24.95 9.32
C SER A 82 12.07 -25.03 7.98
N LEU A 83 10.82 -24.57 8.00
CA LEU A 83 10.03 -24.18 6.85
C LEU A 83 10.19 -22.67 6.64
N ALA A 84 10.89 -22.29 5.58
CA ALA A 84 11.07 -20.90 5.18
C ALA A 84 9.97 -20.48 4.20
N ILE A 85 9.25 -19.41 4.53
CA ILE A 85 8.20 -18.79 3.73
C ILE A 85 8.71 -17.43 3.26
N VAL A 86 8.95 -17.31 1.96
CA VAL A 86 9.35 -16.05 1.31
C VAL A 86 8.15 -15.48 0.55
N TRP A 87 7.78 -14.24 0.84
CA TRP A 87 6.70 -13.53 0.14
C TRP A 87 7.11 -12.07 -0.13
N GLY A 88 7.66 -11.83 -1.32
CA GLY A 88 8.25 -10.54 -1.70
C GLY A 88 9.44 -10.15 -0.85
N LEU A 89 9.22 -9.20 0.06
CA LEU A 89 10.27 -8.77 0.99
C LEU A 89 10.14 -9.45 2.35
N ARG A 90 8.99 -10.04 2.68
CA ARG A 90 8.79 -10.76 3.94
C ARG A 90 9.47 -12.14 3.88
N VAL A 91 10.19 -12.49 4.93
CA VAL A 91 10.76 -13.82 5.15
C VAL A 91 10.35 -14.30 6.54
N GLU A 92 9.76 -15.48 6.59
CA GLU A 92 9.33 -16.12 7.84
C GLU A 92 9.89 -17.54 7.90
N ASP A 93 10.75 -17.79 8.89
CA ASP A 93 11.36 -19.09 9.13
C ASP A 93 10.70 -19.73 10.35
N ILE A 94 9.93 -20.80 10.11
CA ILE A 94 9.19 -21.57 11.12
C ILE A 94 9.99 -22.84 11.44
N PRO A 95 10.48 -23.06 12.67
CA PRO A 95 11.19 -24.29 13.02
C PRO A 95 10.28 -25.51 12.85
N LEU A 96 10.80 -26.61 12.29
CA LEU A 96 10.01 -27.82 12.09
C LEU A 96 9.50 -28.41 13.42
N THR A 97 10.24 -28.20 14.51
CA THR A 97 9.84 -28.61 15.87
C THR A 97 8.66 -27.81 16.43
N ASP A 98 8.38 -26.62 15.88
CA ASP A 98 7.26 -25.77 16.26
C ASP A 98 5.99 -26.08 15.46
N ILE A 99 6.10 -26.88 14.39
CA ILE A 99 4.97 -27.28 13.55
C ILE A 99 4.28 -28.49 14.22
N GLU A 100 3.09 -28.27 14.77
CA GLU A 100 2.30 -29.31 15.42
C GLU A 100 1.67 -30.27 14.39
N TRP A 101 1.19 -29.71 13.28
CA TRP A 101 0.62 -30.47 12.18
C TRP A 101 0.60 -29.66 10.88
N MET A 102 0.61 -30.38 9.75
CA MET A 102 0.49 -29.83 8.41
C MET A 102 -0.58 -30.61 7.64
N ARG A 103 -1.68 -29.96 7.24
CA ARG A 103 -2.84 -30.63 6.62
C ARG A 103 -3.49 -29.78 5.52
N PRO A 104 -4.05 -30.39 4.47
CA PRO A 104 -4.80 -29.65 3.46
C PRO A 104 -6.10 -29.07 4.04
N VAL A 105 -6.55 -27.94 3.48
CA VAL A 105 -7.79 -27.27 3.92
C VAL A 105 -9.05 -28.12 3.72
N SER A 106 -9.00 -29.11 2.83
CA SER A 106 -10.09 -30.06 2.57
C SER A 106 -10.46 -30.90 3.79
N ASP A 107 -9.54 -31.03 4.75
CA ASP A 107 -9.73 -31.87 5.94
C ASP A 107 -10.48 -31.13 7.06
N LEU A 108 -10.82 -29.85 6.86
CA LEU A 108 -11.57 -29.07 7.83
C LEU A 108 -13.08 -29.38 7.75
N THR A 109 -13.67 -29.66 8.91
CA THR A 109 -15.12 -29.82 9.07
C THR A 109 -15.87 -28.52 8.76
N HIS A 110 -15.31 -27.37 9.13
CA HIS A 110 -15.85 -26.05 8.84
C HIS A 110 -15.02 -25.36 7.74
N PRO A 111 -15.65 -24.80 6.70
CA PRO A 111 -14.91 -24.18 5.60
C PRO A 111 -14.20 -22.91 6.07
N LEU A 112 -12.97 -22.74 5.60
CA LEU A 112 -12.15 -21.59 5.91
C LEU A 112 -12.65 -20.34 5.17
N ALA A 113 -13.03 -19.29 5.91
CA ALA A 113 -13.41 -18.02 5.31
C ALA A 113 -12.20 -17.29 4.71
N LEU A 114 -12.32 -16.82 3.47
CA LEU A 114 -11.26 -16.10 2.77
C LEU A 114 -11.17 -14.62 3.22
N PRO A 115 -9.99 -13.99 3.07
CA PRO A 115 -9.85 -12.55 3.28
C PRO A 115 -10.67 -11.72 2.28
N LEU A 116 -11.21 -10.57 2.71
CA LEU A 116 -12.17 -9.75 1.95
C LEU A 116 -11.60 -9.21 0.62
N PHE A 117 -10.29 -8.95 0.56
CA PHE A 117 -9.62 -8.39 -0.62
C PHE A 117 -8.61 -9.37 -1.23
N HIS A 118 -9.01 -10.65 -1.34
CA HIS A 118 -8.20 -11.66 -2.01
C HIS A 118 -8.30 -11.49 -3.53
N LEU A 119 -7.15 -11.51 -4.20
CA LEU A 119 -7.07 -11.63 -5.66
C LEU A 119 -6.30 -12.91 -5.99
N PRO A 120 -6.58 -13.56 -7.14
CA PRO A 120 -5.71 -14.61 -7.66
C PRO A 120 -4.24 -14.14 -7.66
N GLY A 121 -3.36 -14.93 -7.05
CA GLY A 121 -1.94 -14.57 -6.86
C GLY A 121 -1.62 -13.77 -5.59
N ALA A 122 -2.63 -13.36 -4.81
CA ALA A 122 -2.45 -12.62 -3.56
C ALA A 122 -3.64 -12.86 -2.61
N VAL A 123 -3.68 -14.04 -2.00
CA VAL A 123 -4.55 -14.37 -0.88
C VAL A 123 -3.77 -14.07 0.41
N LEU A 124 -3.85 -12.81 0.85
CA LEU A 124 -3.11 -12.29 1.99
C LEU A 124 -4.07 -11.72 3.04
N GLY A 125 -3.70 -11.87 4.31
CA GLY A 125 -4.41 -11.28 5.44
C GLY A 125 -4.65 -12.30 6.55
N THR A 126 -5.43 -11.91 7.56
CA THR A 126 -5.75 -12.77 8.70
C THR A 126 -7.25 -12.98 8.83
N ARG A 127 -7.66 -14.18 9.23
CA ARG A 127 -9.05 -14.49 9.59
C ARG A 127 -9.08 -15.34 10.85
N ARG A 128 -10.10 -15.12 11.68
CA ARG A 128 -10.38 -16.01 12.81
C ARG A 128 -11.27 -17.16 12.32
N HIS A 129 -10.89 -18.36 12.68
CA HIS A 129 -11.63 -19.58 12.45
C HIS A 129 -12.07 -20.16 13.81
N PRO A 130 -13.28 -20.71 13.94
CA PRO A 130 -13.78 -21.25 15.21
C PRO A 130 -12.85 -22.31 15.82
N ASP A 131 -12.35 -23.23 14.98
CA ASP A 131 -11.58 -24.40 15.44
C ASP A 131 -10.05 -24.17 15.45
N LEU A 132 -9.57 -23.18 14.68
CA LEU A 132 -8.13 -22.99 14.43
C LEU A 132 -7.59 -21.69 15.02
N GLY A 133 -8.45 -20.84 15.60
CA GLY A 133 -8.05 -19.52 16.07
C GLY A 133 -7.67 -18.59 14.92
N LEU A 134 -6.53 -17.89 15.04
CA LEU A 134 -6.08 -16.92 14.05
C LEU A 134 -5.32 -17.62 12.91
N VAL A 135 -5.88 -17.55 11.70
CA VAL A 135 -5.27 -18.06 10.47
C VAL A 135 -4.71 -16.90 9.65
N GLU A 136 -3.42 -16.96 9.37
CA GLU A 136 -2.72 -16.01 8.49
C GLU A 136 -2.55 -16.61 7.09
N PHE A 137 -3.02 -15.91 6.06
CA PHE A 137 -2.93 -16.35 4.67
C PHE A 137 -1.68 -15.76 4.02
N ILE A 138 -0.84 -16.65 3.48
CA ILE A 138 0.34 -16.33 2.67
C ILE A 138 0.28 -17.24 1.44
N ALA A 139 -0.75 -17.05 0.60
CA ALA A 139 -1.09 -17.96 -0.49
C ALA A 139 -1.36 -17.22 -1.82
N SER A 140 -1.16 -17.92 -2.93
CA SER A 140 -1.50 -17.47 -4.28
C SER A 140 -2.86 -18.01 -4.76
N ASP A 141 -3.27 -19.19 -4.30
CA ASP A 141 -4.48 -19.89 -4.76
C ASP A 141 -5.28 -20.41 -3.56
N PRO A 142 -6.56 -19.98 -3.39
CA PRO A 142 -7.39 -20.46 -2.29
C PRO A 142 -7.81 -21.94 -2.42
N LYS A 143 -7.66 -22.56 -3.60
CA LYS A 143 -8.08 -23.95 -3.83
C LYS A 143 -7.07 -25.00 -3.38
N ARG A 144 -5.79 -24.61 -3.24
CA ARG A 144 -4.68 -25.51 -2.94
C ARG A 144 -4.02 -25.18 -1.60
N LEU A 145 -4.84 -24.83 -0.61
CA LEU A 145 -4.35 -24.40 0.69
C LEU A 145 -3.89 -25.60 1.53
N ILE A 146 -2.69 -25.47 2.08
CA ILE A 146 -2.17 -26.27 3.19
C ILE A 146 -2.11 -25.36 4.42
N LEU A 147 -2.63 -25.89 5.52
CA LEU A 147 -2.57 -25.28 6.83
C LEU A 147 -1.36 -25.83 7.57
N VAL A 148 -0.53 -24.92 8.06
CA VAL A 148 0.64 -25.20 8.90
C VAL A 148 0.32 -24.63 10.28
N ALA A 149 0.03 -25.49 11.23
CA ALA A 149 -0.21 -25.07 12.60
C ALA A 149 1.10 -25.01 13.39
N THR A 150 1.33 -23.88 14.03
CA THR A 150 2.44 -23.68 14.96
C THR A 150 1.91 -23.39 16.36
N SER A 151 2.79 -23.45 17.36
CA SER A 151 2.43 -23.11 18.75
C SER A 151 1.84 -21.69 18.92
N ARG A 152 2.08 -20.79 17.95
CA ARG A 152 1.64 -19.39 18.00
C ARG A 152 0.43 -19.10 17.14
N ARG A 153 0.36 -19.67 15.94
CA ARG A 153 -0.70 -19.37 14.95
C ARG A 153 -0.76 -20.43 13.85
N VAL A 154 -1.85 -20.39 13.08
CA VAL A 154 -1.98 -21.21 11.87
C VAL A 154 -1.65 -20.36 10.64
N VAL A 155 -0.78 -20.87 9.76
CA VAL A 155 -0.42 -20.22 8.50
C VAL A 155 -0.98 -21.04 7.34
N ALA A 156 -1.72 -20.39 6.44
CA ALA A 156 -2.27 -20.99 5.23
C ALA A 156 -1.39 -20.63 4.02
N ILE A 157 -0.74 -21.64 3.44
CA ILE A 157 0.13 -21.54 2.26
C ILE A 157 -0.46 -22.30 1.08
N SER A 158 -0.08 -21.97 -0.16
CA SER A 158 -0.57 -22.68 -1.36
C SER A 158 0.57 -23.06 -2.32
N PRO A 159 1.35 -24.11 -2.01
CA PRO A 159 2.36 -24.62 -2.94
C PRO A 159 1.71 -25.14 -4.22
N GLU A 160 2.44 -25.11 -5.33
CA GLU A 160 1.97 -25.64 -6.61
C GLU A 160 1.69 -27.16 -6.53
N ASN A 161 2.51 -27.89 -5.77
CA ASN A 161 2.33 -29.30 -5.46
C ASN A 161 2.18 -29.52 -3.92
N PRO A 162 0.94 -29.50 -3.40
CA PRO A 162 0.64 -29.74 -1.99
C PRO A 162 1.15 -31.08 -1.47
N ALA A 163 0.97 -32.16 -2.23
CA ALA A 163 1.35 -33.51 -1.80
C ALA A 163 2.86 -33.65 -1.60
N ALA A 164 3.66 -33.08 -2.51
CA ALA A 164 5.12 -33.12 -2.41
C ALA A 164 5.64 -32.35 -1.17
N LEU A 165 5.00 -31.22 -0.82
CA LEU A 165 5.35 -30.46 0.38
C LEU A 165 5.14 -31.30 1.64
N VAL A 166 3.97 -31.93 1.79
CA VAL A 166 3.63 -32.77 2.96
C VAL A 166 4.55 -33.99 3.06
N GLN A 167 4.87 -34.64 1.94
CA GLN A 167 5.79 -35.78 1.91
C GLN A 167 7.22 -35.39 2.33
N THR A 168 7.72 -34.25 1.83
CA THR A 168 9.04 -33.75 2.21
C THR A 168 9.09 -33.30 3.67
N PHE A 169 8.01 -32.71 4.18
CA PHE A 169 7.88 -32.39 5.60
C PHE A 169 7.94 -33.66 6.48
N ALA A 170 7.17 -34.69 6.15
CA ALA A 170 7.19 -35.97 6.89
C ALA A 170 8.60 -36.57 6.92
N ARG A 171 9.29 -36.61 5.78
CA ARG A 171 10.68 -37.09 5.68
C ARG A 171 11.65 -36.24 6.50
N ALA A 172 11.47 -34.92 6.52
CA ALA A 172 12.34 -34.03 7.29
C ALA A 172 12.17 -34.24 8.81
N ILE A 173 10.94 -34.47 9.27
CA ILE A 173 10.66 -34.82 10.68
C ILE A 173 11.23 -36.21 11.03
N GLU A 174 11.08 -37.21 10.16
CA GLU A 174 11.65 -38.56 10.36
C GLU A 174 13.18 -38.55 10.56
N LEU A 175 13.88 -37.64 9.86
CA LEU A 175 15.34 -37.51 9.96
C LEU A 175 15.80 -36.85 11.27
N GLY A 176 14.92 -36.15 11.97
CA GLY A 176 15.24 -35.41 13.20
C GLY A 176 16.14 -34.19 12.98
N SER A 177 16.05 -33.23 13.90
CA SER A 177 16.91 -32.03 13.91
C SER A 177 18.15 -32.27 14.78
N LEU A 178 19.34 -31.95 14.26
CA LEU A 178 20.60 -32.01 15.03
C LEU A 178 20.83 -30.76 15.89
N THR A 179 20.15 -29.66 15.58
CA THR A 179 20.21 -28.37 16.31
C THR A 179 18.86 -27.64 16.14
N PRO A 180 18.10 -27.35 17.22
CA PRO A 180 16.83 -26.65 17.09
C PRO A 180 17.00 -25.27 16.43
N ALA A 181 16.31 -25.02 15.32
CA ALA A 181 16.29 -23.69 14.72
C ALA A 181 15.47 -22.72 15.59
N GLU A 182 15.96 -21.49 15.76
CA GLU A 182 15.18 -20.43 16.40
C GLU A 182 14.13 -19.89 15.43
N TYR A 183 12.91 -19.67 15.92
CA TYR A 183 11.86 -19.00 15.16
C TYR A 183 12.31 -17.59 14.78
N LYS A 184 12.43 -17.30 13.48
CA LYS A 184 12.86 -15.99 12.99
C LYS A 184 11.87 -15.46 11.96
N SER A 185 11.18 -14.39 12.35
CA SER A 185 10.31 -13.64 11.44
C SER A 185 10.95 -12.30 11.12
N VAL A 186 11.53 -12.16 9.93
CA VAL A 186 12.07 -10.89 9.46
C VAL A 186 11.01 -10.20 8.59
N TYR A 187 10.28 -9.29 9.20
CA TYR A 187 9.52 -8.29 8.45
C TYR A 187 10.45 -7.14 8.11
N PRO A 188 10.70 -6.84 6.82
CA PRO A 188 11.17 -5.51 6.48
C PRO A 188 10.04 -4.54 6.80
N SER A 189 10.18 -3.85 7.94
CA SER A 189 9.28 -2.77 8.32
C SER A 189 9.44 -1.65 7.31
N PHE A 190 8.47 -1.55 6.41
CA PHE A 190 8.27 -0.32 5.67
C PHE A 190 7.86 0.74 6.67
N LEU A 191 8.70 1.76 6.86
CA LEU A 191 8.41 2.94 7.70
C LEU A 191 7.04 3.55 7.38
N VAL A 192 6.63 3.48 6.12
CA VAL A 192 5.31 3.91 5.65
C VAL A 192 4.18 3.04 6.21
N THR A 193 4.33 1.71 6.21
CA THR A 193 3.33 0.80 6.79
C THR A 193 3.22 1.00 8.30
N GLN A 194 4.36 1.12 8.99
CA GLN A 194 4.38 1.40 10.43
C GLN A 194 3.73 2.76 10.76
N ALA A 195 4.02 3.79 9.96
CA ALA A 195 3.36 5.08 10.11
C ALA A 195 1.85 4.98 9.84
N TRP A 196 1.44 4.23 8.81
CA TRP A 196 0.03 4.06 8.44
C TRP A 196 -0.81 3.32 9.50
N GLU A 197 -0.20 2.45 10.29
CA GLU A 197 -0.84 1.80 11.45
C GLU A 197 -1.20 2.80 12.55
N SER A 198 -0.50 3.94 12.64
CA SER A 198 -0.85 5.01 13.57
C SER A 198 -2.12 5.74 13.12
N PRO A 199 -3.21 5.76 13.93
CA PRO A 199 -4.44 6.44 13.55
C PRO A 199 -4.24 7.94 13.34
N ALA A 200 -3.34 8.56 14.11
CA ALA A 200 -3.01 9.98 13.99
C ALA A 200 -2.28 10.30 12.68
N ALA A 201 -1.27 9.51 12.30
CA ALA A 201 -0.54 9.72 11.06
C ALA A 201 -1.45 9.50 9.85
N ARG A 202 -2.25 8.44 9.87
CA ARG A 202 -3.26 8.16 8.84
C ARG A 202 -4.26 9.31 8.72
N PHE A 203 -4.76 9.84 9.84
CA PHE A 203 -5.68 10.97 9.82
C PHE A 203 -5.04 12.23 9.22
N LEU A 204 -3.80 12.57 9.58
CA LEU A 204 -3.10 13.75 9.06
C LEU A 204 -2.81 13.64 7.56
N TRP A 205 -2.41 12.46 7.09
CA TRP A 205 -2.18 12.24 5.65
C TRP A 205 -3.48 12.24 4.86
N MET A 206 -4.51 11.53 5.33
CA MET A 206 -5.80 11.50 4.63
C MET A 206 -6.45 12.87 4.60
N SER A 207 -6.44 13.62 5.72
CA SER A 207 -6.97 14.98 5.74
C SER A 207 -6.18 15.92 4.83
N GLY A 208 -4.84 15.93 4.89
CA GLY A 208 -4.03 16.74 3.99
C GLY A 208 -4.23 16.39 2.51
N LEU A 209 -4.34 15.10 2.17
CA LEU A 209 -4.63 14.63 0.82
C LEU A 209 -6.00 15.13 0.35
N PHE A 210 -7.07 14.91 1.13
CA PHE A 210 -8.42 15.32 0.75
C PHE A 210 -8.57 16.85 0.69
N LEU A 211 -7.90 17.59 1.57
CA LEU A 211 -7.89 19.05 1.52
C LEU A 211 -7.21 19.56 0.25
N ASN A 212 -6.08 18.95 -0.18
CA ASN A 212 -5.41 19.33 -1.43
C ASN A 212 -6.25 18.94 -2.67
N LEU A 213 -6.89 17.77 -2.66
CA LEU A 213 -7.81 17.37 -3.72
C LEU A 213 -9.03 18.29 -3.80
N GLY A 214 -9.59 18.69 -2.66
CA GLY A 214 -10.67 19.66 -2.57
C GLY A 214 -10.24 21.04 -3.07
N LEU A 215 -9.04 21.50 -2.68
CA LEU A 215 -8.47 22.77 -3.12
C LEU A 215 -8.29 22.83 -4.64
N ILE A 216 -7.69 21.80 -5.26
CA ILE A 216 -7.49 21.78 -6.71
C ILE A 216 -8.81 21.63 -7.47
N ALA A 217 -9.75 20.84 -6.96
CA ALA A 217 -11.07 20.71 -7.56
C ALA A 217 -11.85 22.03 -7.49
N TRP A 218 -11.86 22.68 -6.32
CA TRP A 218 -12.54 23.94 -6.12
C TRP A 218 -11.97 25.03 -7.04
N VAL A 219 -10.65 25.23 -7.04
CA VAL A 219 -9.98 26.21 -7.91
C VAL A 219 -10.22 25.90 -9.39
N GLY A 220 -10.05 24.64 -9.80
CA GLY A 220 -10.22 24.27 -11.21
C GLY A 220 -11.65 24.43 -11.73
N LEU A 221 -12.67 24.20 -10.88
CA LEU A 221 -14.07 24.46 -11.21
C LEU A 221 -14.42 25.95 -11.23
N LEU A 222 -13.71 26.76 -10.43
CA LEU A 222 -13.98 28.18 -10.28
C LEU A 222 -13.39 29.03 -11.41
N ILE A 223 -12.22 28.66 -11.94
CA ILE A 223 -11.48 29.44 -12.94
C ILE A 223 -12.32 29.86 -14.15
N PRO A 224 -13.16 29.01 -14.78
CA PRO A 224 -13.98 29.43 -15.91
C PRO A 224 -15.03 30.50 -15.59
N SER A 225 -15.41 30.64 -14.33
CA SER A 225 -16.39 31.64 -13.88
C SER A 225 -15.76 32.99 -13.55
N LEU A 226 -14.42 33.08 -13.55
CA LEU A 226 -13.66 34.28 -13.20
C LEU A 226 -12.82 34.73 -14.40
N SER A 227 -12.93 35.98 -14.80
CA SER A 227 -12.07 36.58 -15.83
C SER A 227 -10.71 36.99 -15.26
N GLN A 228 -10.74 37.70 -14.13
CA GLN A 228 -9.56 38.24 -13.46
C GLN A 228 -9.68 38.07 -11.95
N ILE A 229 -8.53 38.08 -11.28
CA ILE A 229 -8.42 38.03 -9.83
C ILE A 229 -7.41 39.05 -9.33
N PRO A 230 -7.60 39.59 -8.12
CA PRO A 230 -6.58 40.42 -7.47
C PRO A 230 -5.35 39.54 -7.17
N PHE A 231 -4.18 39.91 -7.66
CA PHE A 231 -2.92 39.17 -7.48
C PHE A 231 -1.80 40.12 -7.02
N GLY A 232 -2.11 40.90 -6.00
CA GLY A 232 -1.23 41.90 -5.41
C GLY A 232 -2.05 42.91 -4.61
N PHE A 233 -1.61 43.21 -3.40
CA PHE A 233 -2.25 44.18 -2.51
C PHE A 233 -1.30 45.35 -2.26
N ASP A 234 -1.82 46.57 -2.28
CA ASP A 234 -1.06 47.74 -1.84
C ASP A 234 -0.89 47.76 -0.31
N ALA A 235 -0.13 48.73 0.21
CA ALA A 235 0.09 48.90 1.65
C ALA A 235 -1.21 49.20 2.44
N LEU A 236 -2.31 49.53 1.76
CA LEU A 236 -3.63 49.79 2.33
C LEU A 236 -4.56 48.56 2.23
N GLY A 237 -4.06 47.42 1.72
CA GLY A 237 -4.81 46.18 1.56
C GLY A 237 -5.79 46.18 0.39
N ARG A 238 -5.65 47.12 -0.56
CA ARG A 238 -6.49 47.18 -1.77
C ARG A 238 -5.85 46.40 -2.91
N PRO A 239 -6.64 45.72 -3.76
CA PRO A 239 -6.16 45.14 -4.99
C PRO A 239 -5.45 46.18 -5.86
N ASN A 240 -4.17 45.95 -6.19
CA ASN A 240 -3.40 46.85 -7.04
C ASN A 240 -3.03 46.20 -8.38
N GLU A 241 -2.93 44.88 -8.42
CA GLU A 241 -2.62 44.12 -9.64
C GLU A 241 -3.70 43.09 -9.89
N PHE A 242 -4.24 43.04 -11.11
CA PHE A 242 -5.17 42.01 -11.55
C PHE A 242 -4.47 41.03 -12.49
N ALA A 243 -4.62 39.75 -12.22
CA ALA A 243 -4.07 38.69 -13.04
C ALA A 243 -5.16 37.80 -13.66
N PRO A 244 -4.86 37.10 -14.76
CA PRO A 244 -5.76 36.08 -15.29
C PRO A 244 -6.09 35.02 -14.22
N SER A 245 -7.36 34.64 -14.12
CA SER A 245 -7.85 33.65 -13.15
C SER A 245 -7.10 32.32 -13.19
N ALA A 246 -6.56 31.95 -14.36
CA ALA A 246 -5.70 30.77 -14.52
C ALA A 246 -4.49 30.75 -13.56
N ARG A 247 -3.98 31.91 -13.09
CA ARG A 247 -2.89 31.95 -12.10
C ARG A 247 -3.29 31.37 -10.73
N LEU A 248 -4.59 31.27 -10.42
CA LEU A 248 -5.06 30.62 -9.18
C LEU A 248 -4.57 29.18 -9.05
N ILE A 249 -4.31 28.49 -10.16
CA ILE A 249 -3.86 27.08 -10.13
C ILE A 249 -2.51 26.90 -9.41
N LEU A 250 -1.71 27.97 -9.28
CA LEU A 250 -0.44 27.94 -8.56
C LEU A 250 -0.65 27.64 -7.06
N LEU A 251 -1.74 28.11 -6.46
CA LEU A 251 -2.01 27.90 -5.03
C LEU A 251 -2.19 26.40 -4.70
N PRO A 252 -3.08 25.64 -5.37
CA PRO A 252 -3.14 24.18 -5.22
C PRO A 252 -1.83 23.47 -5.51
N LEU A 253 -1.07 23.89 -6.52
CA LEU A 253 0.20 23.24 -6.89
C LEU A 253 1.26 23.41 -5.80
N ILE A 254 1.42 24.62 -5.26
CA ILE A 254 2.36 24.92 -4.17
C ILE A 254 1.92 24.18 -2.90
N SER A 255 0.62 24.23 -2.56
CA SER A 255 0.07 23.49 -1.42
C SER A 255 0.36 21.98 -1.54
N GLY A 256 0.11 21.40 -2.71
CA GLY A 256 0.37 19.98 -2.98
C GLY A 256 1.85 19.62 -2.87
N PHE A 257 2.74 20.48 -3.39
CA PHE A 257 4.19 20.30 -3.26
C PHE A 257 4.63 20.35 -1.79
N LEU A 258 4.19 21.34 -1.03
CA LEU A 258 4.53 21.47 0.40
C LEU A 258 3.98 20.30 1.21
N TYR A 259 2.77 19.84 0.90
CA TYR A 259 2.18 18.65 1.52
C TYR A 259 3.03 17.40 1.25
N LEU A 260 3.43 17.16 -0.01
CA LEU A 260 4.29 16.03 -0.37
C LEU A 260 5.67 16.12 0.31
N ALA A 261 6.30 17.29 0.29
CA ALA A 261 7.56 17.54 0.96
C ALA A 261 7.45 17.28 2.48
N GLY A 262 6.35 17.72 3.09
CA GLY A 262 6.06 17.51 4.51
C GLY A 262 5.82 16.03 4.87
N VAL A 263 5.12 15.27 4.03
CA VAL A 263 4.96 13.82 4.20
C VAL A 263 6.32 13.12 4.16
N LEU A 264 7.14 13.41 3.15
CA LEU A 264 8.48 12.82 2.98
C LEU A 264 9.43 13.20 4.11
N ALA A 265 9.48 14.48 4.49
CA ALA A 265 10.28 14.94 5.61
C ALA A 265 9.84 14.31 6.93
N GLY A 266 8.53 14.24 7.18
CA GLY A 266 8.00 13.58 8.37
C GLY A 266 8.35 12.09 8.41
N LEU A 267 8.28 11.37 7.28
CA LEU A 267 8.74 9.98 7.19
C LEU A 267 10.22 9.81 7.53
N TYR A 268 11.08 10.75 7.10
CA TYR A 268 12.50 10.75 7.43
C TYR A 268 12.75 10.86 8.94
N PHE A 269 12.02 11.75 9.63
CA PHE A 269 12.12 11.87 11.09
C PHE A 269 11.45 10.70 11.84
N TYR A 270 10.36 10.14 11.29
CA TYR A 270 9.63 9.02 11.88
C TYR A 270 10.49 7.75 12.00
N ARG A 271 11.52 7.62 11.16
CA ARG A 271 12.51 6.55 11.21
C ARG A 271 13.27 6.45 12.54
N GLN A 272 13.43 7.57 13.25
CA GLN A 272 14.12 7.62 14.54
C GLN A 272 13.09 7.74 15.66
N GLU A 273 13.04 6.76 16.56
CA GLU A 273 12.01 6.71 17.60
C GLU A 273 11.97 7.96 18.48
N SER A 274 13.15 8.51 18.82
CA SER A 274 13.30 9.74 19.60
C SER A 274 12.80 11.00 18.87
N ARG A 275 12.69 10.97 17.54
CA ARG A 275 12.28 12.12 16.71
C ARG A 275 10.87 11.99 16.13
N ARG A 276 10.11 10.94 16.49
CA ARG A 276 8.72 10.77 16.06
C ARG A 276 7.82 11.98 16.35
N PRO A 277 7.93 12.70 17.48
CA PRO A 277 7.13 13.92 17.68
C PRO A 277 7.32 14.97 16.59
N LEU A 278 8.55 15.13 16.06
CA LEU A 278 8.83 16.07 14.97
C LEU A 278 8.14 15.67 13.66
N ALA A 279 7.99 14.37 13.40
CA ALA A 279 7.24 13.88 12.25
C ALA A 279 5.76 14.31 12.30
N PHE A 280 5.13 14.21 13.47
CA PHE A 280 3.75 14.65 13.66
C PHE A 280 3.59 16.16 13.54
N VAL A 281 4.54 16.95 14.06
CA VAL A 281 4.55 18.41 13.88
C VAL A 281 4.65 18.79 12.40
N LEU A 282 5.48 18.09 11.62
CA LEU A 282 5.59 18.31 10.17
C LEU A 282 4.31 17.92 9.42
N TRP A 283 3.71 16.78 9.72
CA TRP A 283 2.45 16.38 9.08
C TRP A 283 1.29 17.30 9.46
N PHE A 284 1.23 17.74 10.72
CA PHE A 284 0.23 18.70 11.17
C PHE A 284 0.41 20.06 10.50
N SER A 285 1.62 20.62 10.49
CA SER A 285 1.91 21.90 9.81
C SER A 285 1.62 21.84 8.32
N SER A 286 1.83 20.71 7.66
CA SER A 286 1.46 20.50 6.25
C SER A 286 -0.06 20.54 6.02
N ALA A 287 -0.84 19.93 6.91
CA ALA A 287 -2.29 19.98 6.86
C ALA A 287 -2.82 21.41 7.12
N VAL A 288 -2.28 22.10 8.14
CA VAL A 288 -2.59 23.51 8.43
C VAL A 288 -2.23 24.41 7.25
N CYS A 289 -1.08 24.21 6.63
CA CYS A 289 -0.66 24.95 5.45
C CYS A 289 -1.68 24.82 4.32
N THR A 290 -2.21 23.61 4.08
CA THR A 290 -3.26 23.38 3.09
C THR A 290 -4.55 24.15 3.42
N VAL A 291 -4.94 24.21 4.70
CA VAL A 291 -6.07 25.03 5.14
C VAL A 291 -5.83 26.52 4.90
N LEU A 292 -4.61 27.01 5.16
CA LEU A 292 -4.25 28.41 4.87
C LEU A 292 -4.34 28.72 3.37
N PHE A 293 -3.96 27.80 2.49
CA PHE A 293 -4.15 27.96 1.04
C PHE A 293 -5.63 27.99 0.63
N LEU A 294 -6.48 27.16 1.26
CA LEU A 294 -7.94 27.24 1.06
C LEU A 294 -8.50 28.60 1.46
N LEU A 295 -8.07 29.13 2.62
CA LEU A 295 -8.46 30.47 3.06
C LEU A 295 -7.94 31.55 2.12
N ALA A 296 -6.69 31.43 1.63
CA ALA A 296 -6.14 32.36 0.65
C ALA A 296 -7.00 32.40 -0.63
N VAL A 297 -7.37 31.24 -1.17
CA VAL A 297 -8.30 31.16 -2.32
C VAL A 297 -9.64 31.81 -1.98
N LEU A 298 -10.23 31.51 -0.82
CA LEU A 298 -11.48 32.12 -0.39
C LEU A 298 -11.41 33.64 -0.39
N PHE A 299 -10.36 34.22 0.20
CA PHE A 299 -10.17 35.67 0.26
C PHE A 299 -9.94 36.29 -1.13
N LEU A 300 -9.13 35.65 -1.97
CA LEU A 300 -8.87 36.15 -3.32
C LEU A 300 -10.13 36.20 -4.19
N VAL A 301 -11.06 35.26 -4.00
CA VAL A 301 -12.28 35.13 -4.79
C VAL A 301 -13.42 36.00 -4.25
N THR A 302 -13.45 36.26 -2.94
CA THR A 302 -14.48 37.08 -2.30
C THR A 302 -14.12 38.56 -2.23
N THR A 303 -12.86 38.91 -2.49
CA THR A 303 -12.45 40.31 -2.60
C THR A 303 -13.07 40.92 -3.85
N PRO A 304 -13.88 41.99 -3.73
CA PRO A 304 -14.48 42.65 -4.88
C PRO A 304 -13.39 43.20 -5.80
N VAL A 305 -13.58 42.98 -7.11
CA VAL A 305 -12.78 43.56 -8.21
C VAL A 305 -13.19 45.00 -8.44
#